data_AF-A0A7Z9YVS9-F1
#
_entry.id   AF-A0A7Z9YVS9-F1
#
_cell.length_a   1.000
_cell.length_b   1.000
_cell.length_c   1.000
_cell.angle_alpha   90.00
_cell.angle_beta   90.00
_cell.angle_gamma   90.00
#
_symmetry.space_group_name_H-M   'P 1'
#
loop_
_entity.id
_entity.type
_entity.pdbx_description
1 polymer ?
#
loop_
_entity_poly.entity_id
_entity_poly.type
_entity_poly.pdbx_seq_one_letter_code
_entity_poly.pdbx_strand_id
1 'polypeptide(L)' 'PAGAIQSRTDFGNPGYGGACPPEKDAAHHYEFTIWALDVDALSLDENASGAMVGFFLNHHQLDRAVLTAVFDR' A
#
# COMPACT_ATOMS: atom_id res chain seq x y z
N PRO A 1 -2.64 -2.18 -14.33
CA PRO A 1 -3.39 -2.20 -15.62
C PRO A 1 -3.18 -0.85 -16.32
N ALA A 2 -3.58 -0.71 -17.59
CA ALA A 2 -3.58 0.61 -18.23
C ALA A 2 -4.41 1.59 -17.39
N GLY A 3 -3.86 2.76 -17.08
CA GLY A 3 -4.49 3.77 -16.21
C GLY A 3 -4.26 3.60 -14.70
N ALA A 4 -3.67 2.48 -14.24
CA ALA A 4 -3.29 2.37 -12.83
C ALA A 4 -2.01 3.17 -12.52
N ILE A 5 -2.02 3.84 -11.37
CA ILE A 5 -0.90 4.62 -10.86
C ILE A 5 -0.29 3.89 -9.68
N GLN A 6 1.04 3.81 -9.64
CA GLN A 6 1.78 3.45 -8.44
C GLN A 6 2.23 4.74 -7.77
N SER A 7 1.82 4.96 -6.52
CA SER A 7 2.19 6.13 -5.74
C SER A 7 3.51 5.91 -4.99
N ARG A 8 4.08 6.98 -4.46
CA ARG A 8 5.33 6.96 -3.69
C ARG A 8 5.22 6.10 -2.43
N THR A 9 6.26 5.31 -2.18
CA THR A 9 6.44 4.53 -0.95
C THR A 9 7.45 5.19 0.00
N ASP A 10 7.60 4.64 1.20
CA ASP A 10 8.64 5.09 2.14
C ASP A 10 10.07 4.80 1.68
N PHE A 11 10.25 3.96 0.64
CA PHE A 11 11.53 3.85 -0.08
C PHE A 11 11.83 5.06 -1.00
N GLY A 12 10.93 6.04 -1.05
CA GLY A 12 11.10 7.29 -1.80
C GLY A 12 10.72 7.20 -3.28
N ASN A 13 10.37 6.01 -3.79
CA ASN A 13 10.02 5.79 -5.19
C ASN A 13 8.64 5.10 -5.34
N PRO A 14 7.95 5.28 -6.48
CA PRO A 14 6.79 4.48 -6.84
C PRO A 14 7.07 2.99 -7.01
N GLY A 15 6.09 2.16 -6.68
CA GLY A 15 6.13 0.71 -6.91
C GLY A 15 6.41 -0.12 -5.66
N TYR A 16 6.49 -1.44 -5.83
CA TYR A 16 6.66 -2.37 -4.72
C TYR A 16 8.12 -2.41 -4.23
N GLY A 17 8.33 -2.12 -2.94
CA GLY A 17 9.57 -2.38 -2.21
C GLY A 17 9.38 -3.56 -1.26
N GLY A 18 10.21 -4.59 -1.38
CA GLY A 18 10.09 -5.83 -0.63
C GLY A 18 10.47 -5.73 0.86
N ALA A 19 10.32 -6.86 1.56
CA ALA A 19 10.68 -7.00 2.97
C ALA A 19 12.19 -6.81 3.19
N CYS A 20 12.56 -5.99 4.17
CA CYS A 20 13.96 -5.80 4.61
C CYS A 20 14.00 -5.51 6.12
N PRO A 21 13.57 -6.47 6.97
CA PRO A 21 13.61 -6.27 8.41
C PRO A 21 15.06 -6.22 8.93
N PRO A 22 15.31 -5.59 10.08
CA PRO A 22 16.61 -5.66 10.76
C PRO A 22 17.00 -7.11 11.02
N GLU A 23 18.31 -7.41 10.96
CA GLU A 23 18.80 -8.76 11.27
C GLU A 23 18.48 -9.11 12.72
N LYS A 24 18.02 -10.34 12.96
CA LYS A 24 17.70 -10.90 14.28
C LYS A 24 16.57 -10.20 15.04
N ASP A 25 15.77 -9.38 14.36
CA ASP A 25 14.53 -8.85 14.93
C ASP A 25 13.42 -9.92 14.90
N ALA A 26 12.34 -9.70 15.64
CA ALA A 26 11.15 -10.54 15.50
C ALA A 26 10.58 -10.45 14.08
N ALA A 27 9.86 -11.48 13.63
CA ALA A 27 9.24 -11.47 12.31
C ALA A 27 8.30 -10.27 12.15
N HIS A 28 8.55 -9.46 11.11
CA HIS A 28 7.71 -8.32 10.76
C HIS A 28 6.45 -8.82 10.05
N HIS A 29 5.33 -8.14 10.30
CA HIS A 29 4.05 -8.41 9.64
C HIS A 29 3.87 -7.48 8.45
N TYR A 30 3.74 -8.05 7.26
CA TYR A 30 3.52 -7.32 6.01
C TYR A 30 2.07 -7.51 5.58
N GLU A 31 1.26 -6.46 5.75
CA GLU A 31 -0.17 -6.45 5.40
C GLU A 31 -0.37 -6.07 3.94
N PHE A 32 -0.78 -7.04 3.12
CA PHE A 32 -1.21 -6.83 1.75
C PHE A 32 -2.73 -6.63 1.74
N THR A 33 -3.18 -5.41 1.45
CA THR A 33 -4.60 -5.07 1.48
C THR A 33 -5.13 -4.77 0.08
N ILE A 34 -6.25 -5.40 -0.27
CA ILE A 34 -7.05 -5.05 -1.44
C ILE A 34 -8.27 -4.27 -0.96
N TRP A 35 -8.57 -3.16 -1.64
CA TRP A 35 -9.68 -2.27 -1.32
C TRP A 35 -10.67 -2.26 -2.48
N ALA A 36 -11.96 -2.43 -2.18
CA ALA A 36 -13.04 -2.14 -3.11
C ALA A 36 -13.53 -0.71 -2.84
N LEU A 37 -13.64 0.12 -3.88
CA LEU A 37 -13.97 1.54 -3.76
C LEU A 37 -15.29 1.87 -4.49
N ASP A 38 -15.96 2.94 -4.07
CA ASP A 38 -17.21 3.44 -4.66
C ASP A 38 -17.03 4.46 -5.79
N VAL A 39 -15.78 4.71 -6.20
CA VAL A 39 -15.39 5.63 -7.28
C VAL A 39 -14.48 4.94 -8.30
N ASP A 40 -14.59 5.36 -9.56
CA ASP A 40 -13.80 4.81 -10.67
C ASP A 40 -12.31 5.19 -10.59
N ALA A 41 -11.99 6.36 -10.02
CA ALA A 41 -10.62 6.85 -9.90
C ALA A 41 -10.45 7.75 -8.68
N LEU A 42 -9.27 7.68 -8.06
CA LEU A 42 -8.82 8.62 -7.04
C LEU A 42 -8.05 9.76 -7.72
N SER A 43 -8.29 11.00 -7.31
CA SER A 43 -7.58 12.19 -7.82
C SER A 43 -6.17 12.31 -7.24
N LEU A 44 -5.33 11.29 -7.47
CA LEU A 44 -3.97 11.15 -6.96
C LEU A 44 -2.99 10.86 -8.11
N ASP A 45 -1.73 11.23 -7.91
CA ASP A 45 -0.64 10.96 -8.84
C ASP A 45 0.47 10.11 -8.19
N GLU A 46 1.56 9.88 -8.92
CA GLU A 46 2.73 9.12 -8.48
C GLU A 46 3.45 9.73 -7.26
N ASN A 47 3.23 11.01 -6.95
CA ASN A 47 3.86 11.72 -5.84
C ASN A 47 3.04 11.67 -4.54
N ALA A 48 1.80 11.18 -4.59
CA ALA A 48 0.97 11.01 -3.40
C ALA A 48 1.67 10.11 -2.37
N SER A 49 1.66 10.53 -1.10
CA SER A 49 2.22 9.73 -0.01
C SER A 49 1.32 8.55 0.32
N GLY A 50 1.87 7.49 0.92
CA GLY A 50 1.08 6.37 1.42
C GLY A 50 -0.04 6.81 2.38
N ALA A 51 0.20 7.83 3.20
CA ALA A 51 -0.82 8.41 4.08
C ALA A 51 -1.95 9.12 3.32
N MET A 52 -1.62 9.87 2.26
CA MET A 52 -2.63 10.54 1.42
C MET A 52 -3.48 9.51 0.67
N VAL A 53 -2.85 8.48 0.11
CA VAL A 53 -3.57 7.34 -0.50
C VAL A 53 -4.50 6.70 0.52
N GLY A 54 -3.99 6.40 1.72
CA GLY A 54 -4.78 5.83 2.82
C GLY A 54 -5.98 6.70 3.21
N PHE A 55 -5.83 8.03 3.21
CA PHE A 55 -6.94 8.96 3.48
C PHE A 55 -8.08 8.80 2.46
N PHE A 56 -7.77 8.79 1.15
CA PHE A 56 -8.77 8.61 0.10
C PHE A 56 -9.39 7.20 0.10
N LEU A 57 -8.58 6.16 0.31
CA LEU A 57 -9.07 4.78 0.42
C LEU A 57 -10.10 4.65 1.54
N ASN A 58 -9.82 5.20 2.73
CA ASN A 58 -10.75 5.11 3.85
C ASN A 58 -12.06 5.88 3.62
N HIS A 59 -12.02 6.96 2.83
CA HIS A 59 -13.22 7.75 2.51
C HIS A 59 -14.13 7.04 1.49
N HIS A 60 -13.54 6.31 0.54
CA HIS A 60 -14.24 5.68 -0.58
C HIS A 60 -14.40 4.16 -0.45
N GLN A 61 -13.94 3.54 0.64
CA GLN A 61 -14.01 2.08 0.80
C GLN A 61 -15.45 1.60 0.87
N LEU A 62 -15.74 0.56 0.09
CA LEU A 62 -16.91 -0.30 0.24
C LEU A 62 -16.58 -1.52 1.10
N ASP A 63 -15.40 -2.13 0.86
CA ASP A 63 -14.90 -3.27 1.60
C ASP A 63 -13.37 -3.38 1.46
N ARG A 64 -12.73 -4.20 2.31
CA ARG A 64 -11.30 -4.54 2.21
C ARG A 64 -11.02 -5.98 2.63
N ALA A 65 -10.04 -6.59 1.96
CA ALA A 65 -9.49 -7.88 2.34
C ALA A 65 -8.00 -7.73 2.64
N VAL A 66 -7.53 -8.39 3.70
CA VAL A 66 -6.13 -8.32 4.15
C VAL A 66 -5.52 -9.73 4.15
N LEU A 67 -4.33 -9.83 3.57
CA LEU A 67 -3.43 -10.97 3.74
C LEU A 67 -2.20 -10.49 4.50
N THR A 68 -1.91 -11.09 5.65
CA THR A 68 -0.70 -10.80 6.42
C THR A 68 0.33 -11.89 6.18
N ALA A 69 1.47 -11.51 5.58
CA ALA A 69 2.64 -12.37 5.49
C ALA A 69 3.66 -12.00 6.57
N VAL A 70 4.50 -12.94 6.96
CA VAL A 70 5.56 -12.73 7.96
C VAL A 70 6.94 -13.01 7.36
N PHE A 71 7.93 -12.22 7.73
CA PHE A 71 9.33 -12.42 7.33
C PHE A 71 10.30 -11.87 8.39
N ASP A 72 11.38 -12.61 8.63
CA ASP A 72 12.54 -12.28 9.47
C ASP A 72 13.85 -12.57 8.71
N ARG A 73 14.96 -11.98 9.16
CA ARG A 73 16.28 -12.11 8.54
C ARG A 73 17.37 -12.47 9.54
#